data_AF-A0A221T3J3-F1
#
_entry.id   AF-A0A221T3J3-F1
#
_cell.length_a   1.000
_cell.length_b   1.000
_cell.length_c   1.000
_cell.angle_alpha   90.00
_cell.angle_beta   90.00
_cell.angle_gamma   90.00
#
_symmetry.space_group_name_H-M   'P 1'
#
loop_
_entity.id
_entity.type
_entity.pdbx_description
1 polymer ?
#
loop_
_entity_poly.entity_id
_entity_poly.type
_entity_poly.pdbx_seq_one_letter_code
_entity_poly.pdbx_strand_id
1 'polypeptide(L)'
;MTNTPHLIALQQPSEAELQAAIATLQSGREMSGEEVLEATLPVIGEACALYETGTSREDVVAALVARGVEAGSAQVMTDKAVEIVESNRQRGPHLAAQRRTANLQFIAVVLFMGGLLAVSLYQVIRALTT
;
A
#
# COMPACT_ATOMS: atom_id res chain seq x y z
N MET A 1 -18.96 -18.36 15.35
CA MET A 1 -17.93 -17.30 15.40
C MET A 1 -17.50 -17.02 13.96
N THR A 2 -18.12 -16.03 13.34
CA THR A 2 -17.95 -15.68 11.93
C THR A 2 -16.68 -14.84 11.77
N ASN A 3 -15.59 -15.52 11.38
CA ASN A 3 -14.35 -14.89 10.92
C ASN A 3 -14.65 -14.05 9.67
N THR A 4 -14.88 -12.75 9.87
CA THR A 4 -15.05 -11.80 8.78
C THR A 4 -13.71 -11.07 8.64
N PRO A 5 -13.08 -11.03 7.45
CA PRO A 5 -11.81 -10.35 7.27
C PRO A 5 -12.03 -8.84 7.27
N HIS A 6 -11.22 -8.12 8.02
CA HIS A 6 -11.35 -6.68 8.19
C HIS A 6 -10.23 -5.95 7.35
N LEU A 7 -10.49 -4.72 6.83
CA LEU A 7 -9.61 -3.79 6.08
C LEU A 7 -9.00 -2.58 6.88
N ILE A 8 -7.67 -2.41 6.96
CA ILE A 8 -6.98 -1.34 7.74
C ILE A 8 -7.52 0.06 7.42
N ALA A 9 -7.91 0.80 8.46
CA ALA A 9 -8.07 2.24 8.40
C ALA A 9 -6.66 2.85 8.39
N LEU A 10 -6.10 3.04 7.20
CA LEU A 10 -4.79 3.65 7.04
C LEU A 10 -4.94 5.13 7.41
N GLN A 11 -4.41 5.51 8.57
CA GLN A 11 -4.29 6.91 8.94
C GLN A 11 -3.24 7.57 8.05
N GLN A 12 -3.40 8.87 7.78
CA GLN A 12 -2.36 9.64 7.12
C GLN A 12 -1.07 9.53 7.95
N PRO A 13 0.04 9.04 7.38
CA PRO A 13 1.30 8.92 8.11
C PRO A 13 1.86 10.31 8.41
N SER A 14 2.68 10.41 9.45
CA SER A 14 3.57 11.55 9.57
C SER A 14 4.65 11.52 8.48
N GLU A 15 5.20 12.69 8.13
CA GLU A 15 6.27 12.79 7.14
C GLU A 15 7.49 11.93 7.52
N ALA A 16 7.81 11.83 8.82
CA ALA A 16 8.91 11.01 9.32
C ALA A 16 8.66 9.50 9.13
N GLU A 17 7.43 9.04 9.39
CA GLU A 17 7.04 7.64 9.17
C GLU A 17 7.06 7.29 7.67
N LEU A 18 6.60 8.21 6.83
CA LEU A 18 6.61 8.05 5.38
C LEU A 18 8.05 7.96 4.84
N GLN A 19 8.94 8.85 5.29
CA GLN A 19 10.35 8.82 4.88
C GLN A 19 11.06 7.55 5.36
N ALA A 20 10.81 7.11 6.60
CA ALA A 20 11.38 5.88 7.14
C ALA A 20 10.89 4.63 6.36
N ALA A 21 9.61 4.60 6.02
CA ALA A 21 9.02 3.57 5.17
C ALA A 21 9.68 3.50 3.79
N ILE A 22 9.79 4.64 3.10
CA ILE A 22 10.41 4.71 1.78
C ILE A 22 11.88 4.28 1.85
N ALA A 23 12.64 4.77 2.83
CA ALA A 23 14.02 4.35 3.03
C ALA A 23 14.16 2.85 3.30
N THR A 24 13.21 2.27 4.05
CA THR A 24 13.17 0.83 4.32
C THR A 24 12.94 0.03 3.03
N LEU A 25 11.96 0.43 2.22
CA LEU A 25 11.65 -0.20 0.94
C LEU A 25 12.82 -0.10 -0.06
N GLN A 26 13.58 1.00 0.00
CA GLN A 26 14.75 1.23 -0.86
C GLN A 26 16.05 0.62 -0.34
N SER A 27 16.07 0.08 0.88
CA SER A 27 17.31 -0.35 1.53
C SER A 27 18.05 -1.48 0.79
N GLY A 28 17.38 -2.17 -0.14
CA GLY A 28 17.98 -3.25 -0.95
C GLY A 28 18.35 -4.50 -0.15
N ARG A 29 18.07 -4.53 1.15
CA ARG A 29 18.28 -5.68 2.02
C ARG A 29 17.14 -6.68 1.85
N GLU A 30 17.42 -7.94 2.18
CA GLU A 30 16.35 -8.91 2.37
C GLU A 30 15.50 -8.48 3.58
N MET A 31 14.19 -8.38 3.34
CA MET A 31 13.19 -8.03 4.34
C MET A 31 12.24 -9.21 4.51
N SER A 32 11.85 -9.47 5.75
CA SER A 32 10.75 -10.38 6.02
C SER A 32 9.44 -9.82 5.44
N GLY A 33 8.46 -10.70 5.19
CA GLY A 33 7.15 -10.26 4.70
C GLY A 33 6.45 -9.27 5.66
N GLU A 34 6.72 -9.38 6.96
CA GLU A 34 6.22 -8.46 7.98
C GLU A 34 6.86 -7.07 7.85
N GLU A 35 8.18 -6.99 7.68
CA GLU A 35 8.88 -5.71 7.47
C GLU A 35 8.46 -5.02 6.17
N VAL A 36 8.26 -5.80 5.09
CA VAL A 36 7.74 -5.24 3.82
C VAL A 36 6.35 -4.68 4.02
N LEU A 37 5.50 -5.40 4.76
CA LEU A 37 4.14 -4.94 5.06
C LEU A 37 4.17 -3.66 5.89
N GLU A 38 4.93 -3.64 6.99
CA GLU A 38 5.06 -2.47 7.87
C GLU A 38 5.57 -1.24 7.12
N ALA A 39 6.56 -1.41 6.24
CA ALA A 39 7.08 -0.31 5.43
C ALA A 39 6.11 0.13 4.32
N THR A 40 5.25 -0.76 3.83
CA THR A 40 4.29 -0.42 2.77
C THR A 40 3.05 0.32 3.32
N LEU A 41 2.62 0.01 4.54
CA LEU A 41 1.41 0.59 5.14
C LEU A 41 1.42 2.13 5.19
N PRO A 42 2.50 2.82 5.62
CA PRO A 42 2.58 4.27 5.56
C PRO A 42 2.42 4.83 4.15
N VAL A 43 3.03 4.19 3.14
CA VAL A 43 2.95 4.66 1.75
C VAL A 43 1.54 4.55 1.20
N ILE A 44 0.83 3.45 1.47
CA ILE A 44 -0.58 3.31 1.09
C ILE A 44 -1.44 4.32 1.89
N GLY A 45 -1.11 4.60 3.15
CA GLY A 45 -1.81 5.61 3.95
C GLY A 45 -1.71 7.02 3.39
N GLU A 46 -0.53 7.43 2.92
CA GLU A 46 -0.35 8.71 2.22
C GLU A 46 -1.17 8.72 0.91
N ALA A 47 -1.13 7.64 0.14
CA ALA A 47 -1.91 7.54 -1.10
C ALA A 47 -3.42 7.63 -0.85
N CYS A 48 -3.92 6.98 0.21
CA CYS A 48 -5.32 7.09 0.64
C CYS A 48 -5.66 8.54 1.00
N ALA A 49 -4.82 9.21 1.79
CA ALA A 49 -5.06 10.59 2.20
C ALA A 49 -5.12 11.53 1.00
N LEU A 50 -4.20 11.39 0.03
CA LEU A 50 -4.22 12.18 -1.20
C LEU A 50 -5.46 11.89 -2.07
N TYR A 51 -5.86 10.63 -2.21
CA TYR A 51 -7.05 10.29 -3.01
C TYR A 51 -8.37 10.70 -2.32
N GLU A 52 -8.41 10.69 -0.98
CA GLU A 52 -9.57 11.17 -0.22
C GLU A 52 -9.84 12.66 -0.41
N THR A 53 -8.80 13.48 -0.64
CA THR A 53 -8.94 14.92 -0.94
C THR A 53 -9.37 15.21 -2.38
N GLY A 54 -9.54 14.18 -3.22
CA GLY A 54 -9.96 14.31 -4.62
C GLY A 54 -8.81 14.45 -5.62
N THR A 55 -7.56 14.21 -5.19
CA THR A 55 -6.40 14.11 -6.09
C THR A 55 -6.62 12.97 -7.08
N SER A 56 -6.29 13.19 -8.36
CA SER A 56 -6.44 12.14 -9.37
C SER A 56 -5.48 10.97 -9.10
N ARG A 57 -5.83 9.76 -9.55
CA ARG A 57 -4.96 8.58 -9.40
C ARG A 57 -3.56 8.82 -9.98
N GLU A 58 -3.47 9.48 -11.13
CA GLU A 58 -2.20 9.79 -11.79
C GLU A 58 -1.36 10.76 -10.97
N ASP A 59 -1.98 11.78 -10.38
CA ASP A 59 -1.31 12.75 -9.53
C ASP A 59 -0.85 12.14 -8.19
N VAL A 60 -1.61 11.19 -7.64
CA VAL A 60 -1.16 10.43 -6.45
C VAL A 60 0.09 9.61 -6.77
N VAL A 61 0.09 8.89 -7.90
CA VAL A 61 1.28 8.16 -8.36
C VAL A 61 2.47 9.10 -8.53
N ALA A 62 2.28 10.24 -9.20
CA ALA A 62 3.32 11.23 -9.41
C ALA A 62 3.87 11.78 -8.08
N ALA A 63 3.00 12.02 -7.09
CA ALA A 63 3.39 12.49 -5.77
C ALA A 63 4.24 11.46 -5.01
N LEU A 64 3.87 10.18 -5.06
CA LEU A 64 4.66 9.10 -4.44
C LEU A 64 6.03 8.95 -5.12
N VAL A 65 6.07 9.02 -6.45
CA VAL A 65 7.33 8.95 -7.22
C VAL A 65 8.24 10.13 -6.90
N ALA A 66 7.69 11.35 -6.79
CA ALA A 66 8.46 12.53 -6.40
C ALA A 66 9.06 12.41 -4.99
N ARG A 67 8.44 11.60 -4.12
CA ARG A 67 8.92 11.28 -2.77
C ARG A 67 9.91 10.09 -2.74
N GLY A 68 10.20 9.48 -3.88
CA GLY A 68 11.19 8.41 -4.02
C GLY A 68 10.63 6.99 -4.15
N VAL A 69 9.31 6.80 -4.16
CA VAL A 69 8.74 5.46 -4.41
C VAL A 69 8.98 5.06 -5.87
N GLU A 70 9.40 3.82 -6.12
CA GLU A 70 9.56 3.32 -7.49
C GLU A 70 8.22 3.39 -8.25
N ALA A 71 8.24 3.79 -9.53
CA ALA A 71 7.02 4.03 -10.31
C ALA A 71 6.06 2.83 -10.34
N GLY A 72 6.58 1.60 -10.51
CA GLY A 72 5.76 0.39 -10.48
C GLY A 72 5.11 0.14 -9.11
N SER A 73 5.86 0.34 -8.03
CA SER A 73 5.35 0.23 -6.66
C SER A 73 4.34 1.33 -6.33
N ALA A 74 4.59 2.57 -6.77
CA ALA A 74 3.69 3.70 -6.58
C ALA A 74 2.33 3.47 -7.26
N GLN A 75 2.32 2.89 -8.46
CA GLN A 75 1.09 2.46 -9.14
C GLN A 75 0.33 1.43 -8.29
N VAL A 76 0.98 0.33 -7.90
CA VAL A 76 0.33 -0.73 -7.10
C VAL A 76 -0.21 -0.21 -5.77
N MET A 77 0.55 0.64 -5.07
CA MET A 77 0.13 1.23 -3.80
C MET A 77 -1.03 2.21 -3.98
N THR A 78 -1.03 3.00 -5.05
CA THR A 78 -2.12 3.93 -5.37
C THR A 78 -3.39 3.16 -5.74
N ASP A 79 -3.27 2.12 -6.55
CA ASP A 79 -4.39 1.25 -6.92
C ASP A 79 -5.05 0.67 -5.68
N LYS A 80 -4.21 0.24 -4.73
CA LYS A 80 -4.71 -0.28 -3.46
C LYS A 80 -5.38 0.79 -2.61
N ALA A 81 -4.85 2.01 -2.59
CA ALA A 81 -5.46 3.12 -1.89
C ALA A 81 -6.84 3.48 -2.48
N VAL A 82 -6.97 3.50 -3.81
CA VAL A 82 -8.26 3.72 -4.48
C VAL A 82 -9.28 2.67 -4.06
N GLU A 83 -8.92 1.38 -4.10
CA GLU A 83 -9.80 0.29 -3.64
C GLU A 83 -10.26 0.48 -2.19
N ILE A 84 -9.34 0.87 -1.29
CA ILE A 84 -9.62 1.06 0.13
C ILE A 84 -10.59 2.22 0.33
N VAL A 85 -10.30 3.39 -0.27
CA VAL A 85 -11.13 4.60 -0.14
C VAL A 85 -12.52 4.38 -0.73
N GLU A 86 -12.62 3.74 -1.89
CA GLU A 86 -13.90 3.44 -2.52
C GLU A 86 -14.71 2.42 -1.70
N SER A 87 -14.06 1.36 -1.18
CA SER A 87 -14.71 0.40 -0.29
C SER A 87 -15.22 1.07 0.99
N ASN A 88 -14.45 2.00 1.54
CA ASN A 88 -14.86 2.78 2.72
C ASN A 88 -16.05 3.70 2.42
N ARG A 89 -16.09 4.34 1.25
CA ARG A 89 -17.23 5.16 0.80
C ARG A 89 -18.51 4.34 0.63
N GLN A 90 -18.41 3.14 0.04
CA GLN A 90 -19.55 2.24 -0.19
C GLN A 90 -20.14 1.67 1.10
N ARG A 91 -19.32 1.50 2.16
CA ARG A 91 -19.75 0.92 3.45
C ARG A 91 -20.51 1.91 4.36
N GLY A 92 -20.55 3.20 4.01
CA GLY A 92 -21.30 4.23 4.73
C GLY A 92 -20.75 4.60 6.12
N PRO A 93 -21.24 5.69 6.75
CA PRO A 93 -20.71 6.21 8.02
C PRO A 93 -21.00 5.34 9.26
N HIS A 94 -21.85 4.30 9.16
CA HIS A 94 -22.34 3.52 10.30
C HIS A 94 -21.30 2.60 10.98
N LEU A 95 -20.11 2.41 10.40
CA LEU A 95 -19.06 1.56 10.97
C LEU A 95 -17.85 2.35 11.49
N ALA A 96 -17.92 3.68 11.53
CA ALA A 96 -16.82 4.51 12.04
C ALA A 96 -16.48 4.25 13.52
N ALA A 97 -17.41 3.67 14.29
CA ALA A 97 -17.24 3.35 15.71
C ALA A 97 -16.64 1.95 15.98
N GLN A 98 -16.63 1.04 15.00
CA GLN A 98 -16.24 -0.37 15.19
C GLN A 98 -14.81 -0.66 14.66
N ARG A 99 -13.96 0.38 14.66
CA ARG A 99 -12.70 0.48 13.88
C ARG A 99 -11.45 -0.18 14.47
N ARG A 100 -11.50 -0.80 15.66
CA ARG A 100 -10.28 -1.00 16.46
C ARG A 100 -9.60 -2.37 16.42
N THR A 101 -10.22 -3.45 15.97
CA THR A 101 -9.75 -4.80 16.40
C THR A 101 -9.53 -5.86 15.35
N ALA A 102 -9.72 -5.57 14.08
CA ALA A 102 -9.31 -6.52 13.08
C ALA A 102 -9.12 -5.74 11.83
N ASN A 103 -8.03 -5.96 11.09
CA ASN A 103 -7.83 -5.38 9.77
C ASN A 103 -6.57 -5.85 9.00
N LEU A 104 -5.64 -6.60 9.62
CA LEU A 104 -4.32 -6.87 9.02
C LEU A 104 -4.29 -7.87 7.85
N GLN A 105 -5.29 -8.73 7.70
CA GLN A 105 -5.17 -9.90 6.82
C GLN A 105 -5.38 -9.60 5.33
N PHE A 106 -6.13 -8.55 4.97
CA PHE A 106 -6.48 -8.29 3.57
C PHE A 106 -5.40 -7.53 2.78
N ILE A 107 -4.60 -6.69 3.47
CA ILE A 107 -3.54 -5.90 2.84
C ILE A 107 -2.29 -6.75 2.61
N ALA A 108 -1.98 -7.66 3.54
CA ALA A 108 -0.86 -8.59 3.39
C ALA A 108 -0.99 -9.51 2.16
N VAL A 109 -2.18 -10.04 1.87
CA VAL A 109 -2.39 -10.98 0.76
C VAL A 109 -2.29 -10.30 -0.62
N VAL A 110 -2.78 -9.07 -0.74
CA VAL A 110 -2.73 -8.33 -2.02
C VAL A 110 -1.31 -7.82 -2.31
N LEU A 111 -0.59 -7.36 -1.28
CA LEU A 111 0.83 -6.98 -1.43
C LEU A 111 1.71 -8.18 -1.77
N PHE A 112 1.46 -9.35 -1.16
CA PHE A 112 2.20 -10.57 -1.47
C PHE A 112 2.00 -11.01 -2.93
N MET A 113 0.77 -10.94 -3.46
CA MET A 113 0.47 -11.30 -4.85
C MET A 113 1.06 -10.31 -5.86
N GLY A 114 1.02 -9.00 -5.58
CA GLY A 114 1.61 -7.97 -6.44
C GLY A 114 3.14 -8.02 -6.48
N GLY A 115 3.77 -8.20 -5.31
CA GLY A 115 5.22 -8.35 -5.20
C GLY A 115 5.75 -9.61 -5.88
N LEU A 116 5.06 -10.75 -5.77
CA LEU A 116 5.47 -12.00 -6.42
C LEU A 116 5.42 -11.94 -7.95
N LEU A 117 4.47 -11.19 -8.52
CA LEU A 117 4.37 -11.01 -9.97
C LEU A 117 5.45 -10.07 -10.50
N ALA A 118 5.73 -8.97 -9.79
CA ALA A 118 6.80 -8.04 -10.17
C ALA A 118 8.19 -8.70 -10.07
N VAL A 119 8.45 -9.44 -8.99
CA VAL A 119 9.71 -10.18 -8.82
C VAL A 119 9.83 -11.32 -9.84
N SER A 120 8.75 -12.06 -10.14
CA SER A 120 8.80 -13.11 -11.17
C SER A 120 9.04 -12.54 -12.56
N LEU A 121 8.39 -11.43 -12.92
CA LEU A 121 8.59 -10.81 -14.24
C LEU A 121 10.02 -10.26 -14.38
N TYR A 122 10.55 -9.64 -13.31
CA TYR A 122 11.94 -9.16 -13.27
C TYR A 122 12.96 -10.31 -13.40
N GLN A 123 12.75 -11.42 -12.69
CA GLN A 123 13.59 -12.62 -12.80
C GLN A 123 13.57 -13.22 -14.22
N VAL A 124 12.39 -13.28 -14.86
CA VAL A 124 12.23 -13.80 -16.22
C VAL A 124 12.89 -12.90 -17.26
N ILE A 125 12.72 -11.58 -17.17
CA ILE A 125 13.37 -10.62 -18.08
C ILE A 125 14.90 -10.70 -17.95
N ARG A 126 15.41 -10.79 -16.71
CA ARG A 126 16.84 -10.93 -16.45
C ARG A 126 17.41 -12.24 -16.99
N ALA A 127 16.68 -13.36 -16.87
CA ALA A 127 17.12 -14.66 -17.39
C ALA A 127 17.12 -14.75 -18.93
N LEU A 128 16.30 -13.94 -19.62
CA LEU A 128 16.27 -13.86 -21.09
C LEU A 128 17.32 -12.91 -21.68
N THR A 129 17.94 -12.06 -20.85
CA THR A 129 18.92 -11.04 -21.28
C THR A 129 20.38 -11.40 -20.94
N THR A 130 20.62 -12.57 -20.36
CA THR A 130 21.94 -13.21 -20.17
C THR A 130 22.05 -14.48 -21.00
#